data_AF-A0A821MM27-F1
#
_entry.id   AF-A0A821MM27-F1
#
_cell.length_a   1.000
_cell.length_b   1.000
_cell.length_c   1.000
_cell.angle_alpha   90.00
_cell.angle_beta   90.00
_cell.angle_gamma   90.00
#
_symmetry.space_group_name_H-M   'P 1'
#
loop_
_entity.id
_entity.type
_entity.pdbx_description
1 polymer ?
#
loop_
_entity_poly.entity_id
_entity_poly.type
_entity_poly.pdbx_seq_one_letter_code
_entity_poly.pdbx_strand_id
1 'polypeptide(L)'
;KVTGQGKDDVGDFTVDGIFSSDNLRLALTQSYVAGTGDPKENLGHTSIIQTTWNSKNNQFEGRWYVRTHKYSGDDRFELKLQETSVPLLNANNEC
;
A
#
# COMPACT_ATOMS: atom_id res chain seq x y z
N LYS A 1 9.44 6.93 -7.66
CA LYS A 1 8.94 7.21 -6.28
C LYS A 1 7.46 6.88 -6.25
N VAL A 2 6.98 6.25 -5.18
CA VAL A 2 5.56 5.90 -4.97
C VAL A 2 5.11 6.57 -3.67
N THR A 3 3.93 7.15 -3.66
CA THR A 3 3.33 7.78 -2.47
C THR A 3 1.84 7.46 -2.41
N GLY A 4 1.27 7.44 -1.21
CA GLY A 4 -0.16 7.21 -1.03
C GLY A 4 -0.62 7.57 0.38
N GLN A 5 -1.92 7.44 0.59
CA GLN A 5 -2.55 7.57 1.88
C GLN A 5 -3.75 6.63 1.95
N GLY A 6 -4.14 6.25 3.15
CA GLY A 6 -5.25 5.33 3.36
C GLY A 6 -5.72 5.32 4.80
N LYS A 7 -6.70 4.46 5.04
CA LYS A 7 -7.29 4.24 6.35
C LYS A 7 -7.71 2.79 6.46
N ASP A 8 -7.43 2.19 7.61
CA ASP A 8 -7.92 0.88 8.01
C ASP A 8 -8.46 0.93 9.46
N ASP A 9 -8.61 -0.24 10.08
CA ASP A 9 -9.03 -0.43 11.46
C ASP A 9 -7.97 0.01 12.48
N VAL A 10 -6.69 -0.09 12.13
CA VAL A 10 -5.58 0.44 12.95
C VAL A 10 -5.63 1.96 12.93
N GLY A 11 -5.73 2.60 11.77
CA GLY A 11 -5.91 4.04 11.69
C GLY A 11 -5.65 4.66 10.33
N ASP A 12 -5.52 5.99 10.32
CA ASP A 12 -5.15 6.73 9.13
C ASP A 12 -3.63 6.59 8.92
N PHE A 13 -3.21 6.44 7.66
CA PHE A 13 -1.81 6.24 7.33
C PHE A 13 -1.39 6.93 6.03
N THR A 14 -0.09 7.19 5.94
CA THR A 14 0.60 7.62 4.72
C THR A 14 1.55 6.52 4.25
N VAL A 15 1.83 6.50 2.95
CA VAL A 15 2.73 5.54 2.33
C VAL A 15 3.78 6.28 1.53
N ASP A 16 5.04 5.96 1.75
CA ASP A 16 6.18 6.34 0.93
C ASP A 16 6.90 5.10 0.43
N GLY A 17 7.38 5.12 -0.81
CA GLY A 17 8.03 3.94 -1.37
C GLY A 17 8.88 4.16 -2.60
N ILE A 18 9.64 3.10 -2.91
CA ILE A 18 10.53 3.01 -4.05
C ILE A 18 10.15 1.77 -4.85
N PHE A 19 9.84 2.00 -6.12
CA PHE A 19 9.76 0.95 -7.13
C PHE A 19 11.11 0.86 -7.85
N SER A 20 11.66 -0.35 -7.95
CA SER A 20 12.81 -0.65 -8.78
C SER A 20 12.38 -1.45 -10.00
N SER A 21 12.61 -0.89 -11.19
CA SER A 21 12.36 -1.57 -12.45
C SER A 21 13.33 -2.73 -12.72
N ASP A 22 14.52 -2.70 -12.10
CA ASP A 22 15.59 -3.66 -12.38
C ASP A 22 15.25 -5.06 -11.86
N ASN A 23 14.53 -5.12 -10.75
CA ASN A 23 14.12 -6.38 -10.11
C ASN A 23 12.61 -6.44 -9.85
N LEU A 24 11.84 -5.49 -10.39
CA LEU A 24 10.40 -5.37 -10.25
C LEU A 24 9.94 -5.42 -8.78
N ARG A 25 10.74 -4.85 -7.88
CA ARG A 25 10.41 -4.78 -6.45
C ARG A 25 9.81 -3.45 -6.08
N LEU A 26 8.83 -3.50 -5.19
CA LEU A 26 8.24 -2.34 -4.57
C LEU A 26 8.46 -2.45 -3.05
N ALA A 27 9.20 -1.47 -2.52
CA ALA A 27 9.40 -1.32 -1.08
C ALA A 27 8.59 -0.11 -0.61
N LEU A 28 7.73 -0.32 0.37
CA LEU A 28 6.88 0.72 0.95
C LEU A 28 7.14 0.83 2.46
N THR A 29 7.01 2.05 2.95
CA THR A 29 6.91 2.40 4.36
C THR A 29 5.53 3.01 4.58
N GLN A 30 4.70 2.32 5.35
CA GLN A 30 3.40 2.79 5.79
C GLN A 30 3.56 3.39 7.19
N SER A 31 3.16 4.64 7.38
CA SER A 31 3.28 5.36 8.65
C SER A 31 1.89 5.72 9.18
N TYR A 32 1.52 5.17 10.34
CA TYR A 32 0.24 5.48 10.98
C TYR A 32 0.27 6.81 11.73
N VAL A 33 -0.83 7.56 11.64
CA VAL A 33 -1.03 8.82 12.34
C VAL A 33 -1.56 8.51 13.75
N ALA A 34 -0.76 8.84 14.78
CA ALA A 34 -1.15 8.62 16.17
C ALA A 34 -2.45 9.34 16.54
N GLY A 35 -3.32 8.68 17.30
CA GLY A 35 -4.62 9.22 17.72
C GLY A 35 -5.76 8.98 16.72
N THR A 36 -5.54 8.18 15.68
CA THR A 36 -6.58 7.72 14.75
C THR A 36 -6.82 6.22 14.91
N GLY A 37 -8.00 5.72 14.51
CA GLY A 37 -8.35 4.29 14.59
C GLY A 37 -8.31 3.70 16.01
N ASP A 38 -7.85 2.45 16.16
CA ASP A 38 -7.78 1.78 17.46
C ASP A 38 -6.52 2.21 18.25
N PRO A 39 -6.67 2.90 19.41
CA PRO A 39 -5.54 3.34 20.22
C PRO A 39 -4.74 2.21 20.88
N LYS A 40 -5.25 0.97 20.93
CA LYS A 40 -4.51 -0.19 21.45
C LYS A 40 -3.48 -0.70 20.44
N GLU A 41 -3.78 -0.56 19.15
CA GLU A 41 -2.95 -1.03 18.04
C GLU A 41 -2.15 0.11 17.40
N ASN A 42 -2.77 1.28 17.23
CA ASN A 42 -2.14 2.46 16.65
C ASN A 42 -1.26 3.19 17.66
N LEU A 43 -0.01 2.75 17.70
CA LEU A 43 1.05 3.34 18.49
C LEU A 43 1.83 4.42 17.71
N GLY A 44 1.30 4.93 16.59
CA GLY A 44 2.00 5.85 15.70
C GLY A 44 3.23 5.23 15.03
N HIS A 45 3.17 3.93 14.75
CA HIS A 45 4.29 3.14 14.27
C HIS A 45 4.34 3.08 12.74
N THR A 46 5.44 2.54 12.23
CA THR A 46 5.62 2.26 10.81
C THR A 46 5.56 0.77 10.51
N SER A 47 4.93 0.41 9.41
CA SER A 47 5.00 -0.92 8.80
C SER A 47 5.86 -0.87 7.54
N ILE A 48 6.68 -1.89 7.32
CA ILE A 48 7.49 -2.05 6.13
C ILE A 48 6.85 -3.11 5.25
N ILE A 49 6.65 -2.80 3.98
CA ILE A 49 6.08 -3.73 3.00
C ILE A 49 7.13 -3.96 1.91
N GLN A 50 7.44 -5.21 1.64
CA GLN A 50 8.38 -5.60 0.59
C GLN A 50 7.68 -6.57 -0.34
N THR A 51 7.51 -6.16 -1.60
CA THR A 51 6.84 -6.96 -2.61
C THR A 51 7.64 -7.04 -3.90
N THR A 52 7.34 -8.06 -4.69
CA THR A 52 7.85 -8.24 -6.05
C THR A 52 6.67 -8.41 -6.99
N TRP A 53 6.79 -7.92 -8.22
CA TRP A 53 5.78 -8.11 -9.25
C TRP A 53 5.63 -9.60 -9.59
N ASN A 54 4.40 -10.10 -9.47
CA ASN A 54 4.00 -11.41 -9.95
C ASN A 54 3.20 -11.25 -11.25
N SER A 55 3.86 -11.51 -12.39
CA SER A 55 3.25 -11.39 -13.71
C SER A 55 2.16 -12.41 -13.99
N LYS A 56 2.09 -13.53 -13.26
CA LYS A 56 1.03 -14.53 -13.43
C LYS A 56 -0.30 -14.05 -12.87
N ASN A 57 -0.24 -13.33 -11.74
CA ASN A 57 -1.41 -12.83 -11.02
C ASN A 57 -1.67 -11.34 -11.28
N ASN A 58 -0.80 -10.69 -12.06
CA ASN A 58 -0.87 -9.27 -12.38
C ASN A 58 -0.93 -8.37 -11.11
N GLN A 59 -0.14 -8.73 -10.11
CA GLN A 59 -0.14 -8.05 -8.80
C GLN A 59 1.24 -8.09 -8.15
N PHE A 60 1.47 -7.21 -7.19
CA PHE A 60 2.64 -7.28 -6.32
C PHE A 60 2.35 -8.22 -5.14
N GLU A 61 3.28 -9.12 -4.84
CA GLU A 61 3.17 -10.08 -3.74
C GLU A 61 4.42 -10.04 -2.87
N GLY A 62 4.24 -10.24 -1.58
CA GLY A 62 5.35 -10.27 -0.64
C GLY A 62 4.89 -10.31 0.80
N ARG A 63 5.56 -9.55 1.67
CA ARG A 63 5.27 -9.53 3.09
C ARG A 63 5.22 -8.11 3.63
N TRP A 64 4.38 -7.93 4.63
CA TRP A 64 4.41 -6.76 5.51
C TRP A 64 5.05 -7.15 6.84
N TYR A 65 5.71 -6.19 7.45
CA TYR A 65 6.45 -6.33 8.70
C TYR A 65 6.12 -5.15 9.60
N VAL A 66 5.82 -5.43 10.87
CA VAL A 66 5.60 -4.41 11.88
C VAL A 66 6.46 -4.68 13.10
N ARG A 67 7.01 -3.60 13.66
CA ARG A 67 7.70 -3.63 14.94
C ARG A 67 7.34 -2.39 15.72
N THR A 68 6.69 -2.62 16.86
CA THR A 68 6.38 -1.58 17.84
C THR A 68 7.12 -1.88 19.15
N HIS A 69 6.94 -1.03 20.16
CA HIS A 69 7.43 -1.31 21.50
C HIS A 69 6.59 -2.36 22.24
N LYS A 70 5.38 -2.71 21.76
CA LYS A 70 4.48 -3.69 22.39
C LYS A 70 4.44 -5.03 21.68
N TYR A 71 4.61 -5.04 20.37
CA TYR A 71 4.47 -6.24 19.55
C TYR A 71 5.30 -6.15 18.27
N SER A 72 5.49 -7.31 17.65
CA SER A 72 6.05 -7.45 16.31
C SER A 72 5.27 -8.52 15.57
N GLY A 73 5.19 -8.38 14.25
CA GLY A 73 4.52 -9.37 13.42
C GLY A 73 4.88 -9.19 11.95
N ASP A 74 4.58 -10.22 11.18
CA ASP A 74 4.77 -10.23 9.74
C ASP A 74 3.81 -11.22 9.09
N ASP A 75 3.23 -10.84 7.96
CA ASP A 75 2.34 -11.71 7.20
C ASP A 75 2.46 -11.46 5.70
N ARG A 76 1.81 -12.28 4.91
CA ARG A 76 1.67 -12.13 3.46
C ARG A 76 0.96 -10.81 3.15
N PHE A 77 1.44 -10.15 2.09
CA PHE A 77 0.85 -8.93 1.58
C PHE A 77 0.70 -8.99 0.06
N GLU A 78 -0.43 -8.47 -0.43
CA GLU A 78 -0.73 -8.38 -1.87
C GLU A 78 -1.19 -6.96 -2.21
N LEU A 79 -0.63 -6.40 -3.27
CA LEU A 79 -1.03 -5.10 -3.80
C LEU A 79 -1.46 -5.27 -5.26
N LYS A 80 -2.75 -5.02 -5.50
CA LYS A 80 -3.38 -5.15 -6.82
C LYS A 80 -3.54 -3.77 -7.44
N LEU A 81 -3.28 -3.68 -8.74
CA LEU A 81 -3.63 -2.48 -9.49
C LEU A 81 -5.14 -2.47 -9.69
N GLN A 82 -5.78 -1.37 -9.28
CA GLN A 82 -7.18 -1.16 -9.60
C GLN A 82 -7.26 -0.59 -11.02
N GLU A 83 -7.94 -1.30 -11.92
CA GLU A 83 -8.25 -0.74 -13.24
C GLU A 83 -9.11 0.50 -13.03
N THR A 84 -8.54 1.66 -13.34
CA THR A 84 -9.32 2.89 -13.36
C THR A 84 -10.18 2.82 -14.61
N SER A 85 -11.47 2.53 -14.45
CA SER A 85 -12.44 2.72 -15.52
C SER A 85 -12.52 4.22 -15.80
N VAL A 86 -11.68 4.73 -16.70
CA VAL A 86 -11.90 6.03 -17.30
C VAL A 86 -13.23 5.90 -18.05
N PRO A 87 -14.30 6.63 -17.68
CA PRO A 87 -15.48 6.66 -18.51
C PRO A 87 -15.02 7.23 -19.85
N LEU A 88 -15.16 6.45 -20.93
CA LEU A 88 -14.98 6.96 -22.27
C LEU A 88 -15.89 8.18 -22.38
N LEU A 89 -15.30 9.38 -22.46
CA LEU A 89 -16.06 10.53 -22.91
C LEU A 89 -16.55 10.15 -24.30
N ASN A 90 -17.86 9.97 -24.45
CA ASN A 90 -18.47 9.64 -25.74
C ASN A 90 -18.14 10.79 -26.69
N ALA A 91 -17.06 10.65 -27.45
CA ALA A 91 -16.77 11.47 -28.60
C ALA A 91 -17.69 10.98 -29.72
N ASN A 92 -18.96 11.35 -29.67
CA ASN A 92 -19.87 11.25 -30.81
C ASN A 92 -20.97 12.32 -30.70
N ASN A 93 -21.03 13.12 -31.78
CA ASN A 93 -22.04 14.09 -32.22
C ASN A 93 -21.73 15.55 -31.83
N GLU A 94 -21.49 16.48 -32.78
CA GLU A 94 -22.03 16.60 -34.14
C GLU A 94 -21.01 17.13 -35.18
N CYS A 95 -21.32 16.85 -36.44
CA CYS A 95 -20.65 17.31 -37.68
C CYS A 95 -20.47 18.83 -37.78
#